data_AF-S4P3W7-F1
#
_entry.id   AF-S4P3W7-F1
#
_cell.length_a   1.000
_cell.length_b   1.000
_cell.length_c   1.000
_cell.angle_alpha   90.00
_cell.angle_beta   90.00
_cell.angle_gamma   90.00
#
_symmetry.space_group_name_H-M   'P 1'
#
loop_
_entity.id
_entity.type
_entity.pdbx_description
1 polymer ?
#
loop_
_entity_poly.entity_id
_entity_poly.type
_entity_poly.pdbx_seq_one_letter_code
_entity_poly.pdbx_strand_id
1 'polypeptide(L)'
;MLQRCARVARIALRWARAMRDARYHLAYTASKDGAVTLKVANFPLRSVWEVRFRMELVVGDAEQVAWPCATDVRACSVLADTKSTVDVAKLADQMPRDWRHAPATIWSVFRYLKNKTSDDDHFLGLL
;
A
#
# COMPACT_ATOMS: atom_id res chain seq x y z
N MET A 1 11.61 -5.56 -29.09
CA MET A 1 12.33 -4.89 -27.98
C MET A 1 11.83 -3.47 -27.74
N LEU A 2 11.90 -2.56 -28.73
CA LEU A 2 11.44 -1.16 -28.60
C LEU A 2 10.00 -0.99 -28.06
N GLN A 3 9.05 -1.81 -28.52
CA GLN A 3 7.67 -1.77 -28.04
C GLN A 3 7.54 -2.08 -26.53
N ARG A 4 8.37 -3.00 -26.00
CA ARG A 4 8.42 -3.32 -24.57
C ARG A 4 8.99 -2.14 -23.78
N CYS A 5 10.08 -1.55 -24.25
CA CYS A 5 10.67 -0.35 -23.64
C CYS A 5 9.66 0.81 -23.60
N ALA A 6 8.93 1.05 -24.69
CA ALA A 6 7.90 2.09 -24.75
C ALA A 6 6.74 1.83 -23.77
N ARG A 7 6.32 0.57 -23.61
CA ARG A 7 5.29 0.18 -22.64
C ARG A 7 5.76 0.38 -21.19
N VAL A 8 6.97 -0.07 -20.85
CA VAL A 8 7.56 0.14 -19.52
C VAL A 8 7.67 1.64 -19.21
N ALA A 9 8.16 2.45 -20.15
CA ALA A 9 8.29 3.90 -19.96
C ALA A 9 6.94 4.58 -19.66
N ARG A 10 5.86 4.17 -20.34
CA ARG A 10 4.51 4.70 -20.07
C ARG A 10 4.01 4.30 -18.69
N ILE A 11 4.22 3.06 -18.27
CA ILE A 11 3.84 2.59 -16.94
C ILE A 11 4.64 3.35 -15.87
N ALA A 12 5.95 3.48 -16.06
CA ALA A 12 6.82 4.22 -15.15
C ALA A 12 6.35 5.67 -14.98
N LEU A 13 5.98 6.36 -16.07
CA LEU A 13 5.46 7.72 -16.00
C LEU A 13 4.11 7.81 -15.26
N ARG A 14 3.17 6.90 -15.53
CA ARG A 14 1.88 6.85 -14.82
C ARG A 14 2.08 6.59 -13.33
N TRP A 15 2.97 5.67 -13.01
CA TRP A 15 3.30 5.31 -11.64
C TRP A 15 3.96 6.47 -10.90
N ALA A 16 4.93 7.15 -11.52
CA ALA A 16 5.57 8.34 -10.95
C ALA A 16 4.57 9.45 -10.62
N ARG A 17 3.54 9.64 -11.46
CA ARG A 17 2.46 10.60 -11.19
C ARG A 17 1.61 10.17 -9.99
N ALA A 18 1.19 8.90 -9.94
CA ALA A 18 0.39 8.37 -8.84
C ALA A 18 1.11 8.44 -7.49
N MET A 19 2.40 8.12 -7.47
CA MET A 19 3.21 8.22 -6.25
C MET A 19 3.43 9.67 -5.82
N ARG A 20 3.66 10.58 -6.78
CA ARG A 20 3.77 12.01 -6.49
C ARG A 20 2.48 12.55 -5.86
N ASP A 21 1.33 12.19 -6.41
CA ASP A 21 0.02 12.55 -5.87
C ASP A 21 -0.17 12.01 -4.45
N ALA A 22 0.15 10.73 -4.23
CA ALA A 22 0.15 10.14 -2.90
C ALA A 22 1.06 10.91 -1.94
N ARG A 23 2.23 11.40 -2.39
CA ARG A 23 3.19 12.12 -1.54
C ARG A 23 2.69 13.48 -1.09
N TYR A 24 1.82 14.11 -1.86
CA TYR A 24 1.18 15.37 -1.46
C TYR A 24 0.13 15.16 -0.35
N HIS A 25 -0.49 13.99 -0.29
CA HIS A 25 -1.59 13.71 0.63
C HIS A 25 -1.18 12.83 1.83
N LEU A 26 -0.10 12.08 1.68
CA LEU A 26 0.32 11.04 2.61
C LEU A 26 1.76 11.28 3.08
N ALA A 27 1.97 11.15 4.39
CA ALA A 27 3.29 11.16 4.98
C ALA A 27 3.96 9.79 4.76
N TYR A 28 4.52 9.59 3.56
CA TYR A 28 5.30 8.39 3.25
C TYR A 28 6.74 8.71 2.82
N THR A 29 7.65 7.78 3.11
CA THR A 29 9.03 7.77 2.66
C THR A 29 9.27 6.54 1.79
N ALA A 30 10.05 6.71 0.73
CA ALA A 30 10.50 5.61 -0.12
C ALA A 30 12.03 5.60 -0.13
N SER A 31 12.61 4.45 0.19
CA SER A 31 14.05 4.21 0.20
C SER A 31 14.53 3.76 -1.18
N LYS A 32 15.84 3.87 -1.41
CA LYS A 32 16.50 3.47 -2.67
C LYS A 32 16.41 1.97 -2.95
N ASP A 33 16.25 1.16 -1.91
CA ASP A 33 16.11 -0.30 -1.97
C ASP A 33 14.65 -0.77 -2.21
N GLY A 34 13.73 0.16 -2.45
CA GLY A 34 12.32 -0.14 -2.70
C GLY A 34 11.46 -0.31 -1.45
N ALA A 35 12.02 -0.12 -0.24
CA ALA A 35 11.22 -0.09 0.97
C ALA A 35 10.41 1.21 1.06
N VAL A 36 9.11 1.09 1.37
CA VAL A 36 8.21 2.22 1.56
C VAL A 36 7.64 2.18 2.97
N THR A 37 7.65 3.32 3.64
CA THR A 37 7.03 3.49 4.96
C THR A 37 6.00 4.61 4.91
N LEU A 38 4.81 4.38 5.45
CA LEU A 38 3.71 5.34 5.53
C LEU A 38 3.25 5.46 6.98
N LYS A 39 3.04 6.69 7.46
CA LYS A 39 2.39 6.92 8.77
C LYS A 39 0.94 7.33 8.59
N VAL A 40 0.05 6.69 9.33
CA VAL A 40 -1.39 6.96 9.29
C VAL A 40 -1.87 7.28 10.70
N ALA A 41 -2.28 8.54 10.91
CA ALA A 41 -2.95 8.94 12.13
C ALA A 41 -4.44 8.56 12.05
N ASN A 42 -4.91 7.87 13.07
CA ASN A 42 -6.32 7.53 13.27
C ASN A 42 -6.78 8.20 14.56
N PHE A 43 -7.62 9.23 14.40
CA PHE A 43 -8.14 10.01 15.52
C PHE A 43 -9.15 9.25 16.40
N PRO A 44 -10.14 8.51 15.85
CA PRO A 44 -11.05 7.69 16.65
C PRO A 44 -10.35 6.76 17.64
N LEU A 45 -9.31 6.06 17.18
CA LEU A 45 -8.53 5.11 18.00
C LEU A 45 -7.39 5.78 18.77
N ARG A 46 -7.22 7.10 18.66
CA ARG A 46 -6.08 7.86 19.19
C ARG A 46 -4.76 7.16 18.90
N SER A 47 -4.60 6.72 17.66
CA SER A 47 -3.49 5.85 17.26
C SER A 47 -2.73 6.39 16.06
N VAL A 48 -1.45 6.05 15.98
CA VAL A 48 -0.61 6.26 14.81
C VAL A 48 -0.06 4.93 14.37
N TRP A 49 -0.39 4.56 13.15
CA TRP A 49 0.08 3.35 12.50
C TRP A 49 1.29 3.66 11.62
N GLU A 50 2.28 2.79 11.68
CA GLU A 50 3.36 2.74 10.72
C GLU A 50 3.16 1.53 9.82
N VAL A 51 2.98 1.79 8.53
CA VAL A 51 2.82 0.79 7.49
C VAL A 51 4.14 0.67 6.75
N ARG A 52 4.60 -0.55 6.56
CA ARG A 52 5.80 -0.88 5.79
C ARG A 52 5.46 -1.87 4.70
N PHE A 53 6.05 -1.68 3.53
CA PHE A 53 6.02 -2.66 2.46
C PHE A 53 7.27 -2.51 1.58
N ARG A 54 7.58 -3.55 0.82
CA ARG A 54 8.60 -3.51 -0.22
C ARG A 54 7.94 -3.36 -1.57
N MET A 55 8.63 -2.71 -2.49
CA MET A 55 8.22 -2.67 -3.88
C MET A 55 9.07 -3.59 -4.72
N GLU A 56 8.41 -4.44 -5.49
CA GLU A 56 9.05 -5.38 -6.41
C GLU A 56 8.46 -5.26 -7.81
N LEU A 57 9.30 -5.42 -8.83
CA LEU A 57 8.85 -5.45 -10.22
C LEU A 57 8.40 -6.87 -10.55
N VAL A 58 7.12 -7.02 -10.85
CA VAL A 58 6.51 -8.30 -11.24
C VAL A 58 6.17 -8.26 -12.72
N VAL A 59 6.44 -9.37 -13.42
CA VAL A 59 5.99 -9.59 -14.80
C VAL A 59 4.78 -10.53 -14.72
N GLY A 60 3.61 -10.09 -15.13
CA GLY A 60 2.45 -10.98 -15.17
C GLY A 60 2.49 -11.96 -16.34
N ASP A 61 1.87 -13.13 -16.16
CA ASP A 61 1.93 -14.25 -17.11
C ASP A 61 1.42 -13.90 -18.53
N ALA A 62 0.48 -12.95 -18.65
CA ALA A 62 -0.10 -12.53 -19.92
C ALA A 62 0.46 -11.20 -20.47
N GLU A 63 1.13 -10.40 -19.64
CA GLU A 63 1.60 -9.06 -19.98
C GLU A 63 3.13 -9.03 -20.01
N GLN A 64 3.72 -8.81 -21.20
CA GLN A 64 5.18 -8.71 -21.39
C GLN A 64 5.82 -7.46 -20.75
N VAL A 65 5.17 -6.82 -19.78
CA VAL A 65 5.57 -5.53 -19.20
C VAL A 65 5.64 -5.71 -17.69
N ALA A 66 6.79 -5.39 -17.09
CA ALA A 66 6.92 -5.40 -15.64
C ALA A 66 6.18 -4.21 -15.02
N TRP A 67 5.56 -4.40 -13.86
CA TRP A 67 4.99 -3.32 -13.05
C TRP A 67 5.34 -3.46 -11.56
N PRO A 68 5.36 -2.36 -10.81
CA PRO A 68 5.62 -2.39 -9.37
C PRO A 68 4.42 -2.96 -8.59
N CYS A 69 4.69 -3.98 -7.79
CA CYS A 69 3.80 -4.55 -6.80
C CYS A 69 4.30 -4.23 -5.39
N ALA A 70 3.37 -4.06 -4.46
CA ALA A 70 3.66 -3.94 -3.04
C ALA A 70 3.69 -5.35 -2.45
N THR A 71 4.83 -5.74 -1.89
CA THR A 71 5.08 -7.03 -1.25
C THR A 71 5.40 -6.80 0.23
N ASP A 72 5.26 -7.85 1.03
CA ASP A 72 5.58 -7.82 2.46
C ASP A 72 4.88 -6.67 3.22
N VAL A 73 3.58 -6.48 2.96
CA VAL A 73 2.80 -5.37 3.52
C VAL A 73 2.47 -5.66 4.98
N ARG A 74 2.98 -4.81 5.88
CA ARG A 74 2.82 -4.94 7.33
C ARG A 74 2.43 -3.61 7.95
N ALA A 75 1.67 -3.65 9.03
CA ALA A 75 1.35 -2.49 9.84
C ALA A 75 1.66 -2.78 11.30
N CYS A 76 2.27 -1.81 11.98
CA CYS A 76 2.41 -1.82 13.42
C CYS A 76 1.89 -0.51 14.00
N SER A 77 1.30 -0.57 15.18
CA SER A 77 0.99 0.63 15.94
C SER A 77 2.27 1.19 16.57
N VAL A 78 2.51 2.48 16.37
CA VAL A 78 3.63 3.22 17.00
C VAL A 78 3.18 3.93 18.26
N LEU A 79 1.92 4.36 18.28
CA LEU A 79 1.26 4.96 19.43
C LEU A 79 -0.19 4.48 19.37
N ALA A 80 -0.69 3.82 20.41
CA ALA A 80 -2.10 3.50 20.51
C ALA A 80 -2.53 3.38 21.97
N ASP A 81 -3.65 4.01 22.27
CA ASP A 81 -4.34 3.84 23.55
C ASP A 81 -5.06 2.47 23.61
N THR A 82 -5.32 1.85 22.45
CA THR A 82 -6.07 0.57 22.34
C THR A 82 -5.30 -0.46 21.51
N LYS A 83 -5.28 -1.73 21.95
CA LYS A 83 -4.72 -2.84 21.16
C LYS A 83 -5.74 -3.27 20.10
N SER A 84 -5.62 -2.72 18.89
CA SER A 84 -6.33 -3.23 17.71
C SER A 84 -5.42 -4.09 16.86
N THR A 85 -5.95 -5.17 16.29
CA THR A 85 -5.24 -6.00 15.32
C THR A 85 -5.61 -5.57 13.91
N VAL A 86 -4.62 -5.39 13.04
CA VAL A 86 -4.84 -4.93 11.67
C VAL A 86 -4.14 -5.87 10.70
N ASP A 87 -4.91 -6.51 9.83
CA ASP A 87 -4.39 -7.33 8.73
C ASP A 87 -4.38 -6.52 7.42
N VAL A 88 -3.32 -5.74 7.23
CA VAL A 88 -3.10 -4.99 5.99
C VAL A 88 -2.58 -5.86 4.84
N ALA A 89 -2.04 -7.04 5.14
CA ALA A 89 -1.55 -7.97 4.13
C ALA A 89 -2.72 -8.52 3.31
N LYS A 90 -3.79 -8.95 3.99
CA LYS A 90 -5.03 -9.40 3.34
C LYS A 90 -5.65 -8.32 2.44
N LEU A 91 -5.55 -7.05 2.83
CA LEU A 91 -6.03 -5.94 2.00
C LEU A 91 -5.19 -5.75 0.73
N ALA A 92 -3.86 -5.92 0.84
CA ALA A 92 -2.97 -5.86 -0.32
C ALA A 92 -3.22 -7.03 -1.30
N ASP A 93 -3.48 -8.23 -0.79
CA ASP A 93 -3.75 -9.42 -1.60
C ASP A 93 -5.04 -9.30 -2.43
N GLN A 94 -5.99 -8.49 -1.98
CA GLN A 94 -7.23 -8.20 -2.71
C GLN A 94 -7.04 -7.19 -3.85
N MET A 95 -5.89 -6.50 -3.93
CA MET A 95 -5.68 -5.48 -4.93
C MET A 95 -5.42 -6.09 -6.31
N PRO A 96 -5.96 -5.49 -7.40
CA PRO A 96 -5.69 -5.95 -8.75
C PRO A 96 -4.18 -6.06 -9.01
N ARG A 97 -3.76 -7.17 -9.62
CA ARG A 97 -2.35 -7.39 -10.01
C ARG A 97 -2.07 -6.73 -11.36
N ASP A 98 -2.24 -5.41 -11.42
CA ASP A 98 -1.93 -4.58 -12.59
C ASP A 98 -0.97 -3.44 -12.22
N TRP A 99 -0.71 -2.52 -13.15
CA TRP A 99 0.16 -1.36 -12.91
C TRP A 99 -0.26 -0.46 -11.73
N ARG A 100 -1.52 -0.57 -11.28
CA ARG A 100 -2.05 0.19 -10.14
C ARG A 100 -1.82 -0.51 -8.81
N HIS A 101 -1.34 -1.75 -8.80
CA HIS A 101 -1.27 -2.55 -7.58
C HIS A 101 -0.62 -1.78 -6.42
N ALA A 102 0.63 -1.31 -6.55
CA ALA A 102 1.29 -0.57 -5.47
C ALA A 102 0.55 0.74 -5.07
N PRO A 103 0.17 1.64 -5.99
CA PRO A 103 -0.64 2.81 -5.63
C PRO A 103 -1.99 2.48 -4.98
N ALA A 104 -2.69 1.45 -5.47
CA ALA A 104 -3.96 0.99 -4.92
C ALA A 104 -3.77 0.47 -3.50
N THR A 105 -2.74 -0.34 -3.25
CA THR A 105 -2.39 -0.82 -1.91
C THR A 105 -2.14 0.34 -0.94
N ILE A 106 -1.35 1.36 -1.35
CA ILE A 106 -1.09 2.55 -0.51
C ILE A 106 -2.40 3.22 -0.11
N TRP A 107 -3.26 3.52 -1.07
CA TRP A 107 -4.52 4.23 -0.81
C TRP A 107 -5.53 3.40 -0.03
N SER A 108 -5.64 2.11 -0.32
CA SER A 108 -6.52 1.19 0.38
C SER A 108 -6.10 1.05 1.84
N VAL A 109 -4.82 0.79 2.10
CA VAL A 109 -4.29 0.69 3.47
C VAL A 109 -4.46 2.01 4.23
N PHE A 110 -4.16 3.15 3.60
CA PHE A 110 -4.38 4.45 4.21
C PHE A 110 -5.84 4.65 4.60
N ARG A 111 -6.80 4.40 3.70
CA ARG A 111 -8.23 4.58 3.98
C ARG A 111 -8.71 3.63 5.06
N TYR A 112 -8.30 2.37 4.99
CA TYR A 112 -8.65 1.37 5.99
C TYR A 112 -8.17 1.80 7.38
N LEU A 113 -6.88 2.13 7.53
CA LEU A 113 -6.32 2.54 8.81
C LEU A 113 -6.87 3.87 9.30
N LYS A 114 -7.12 4.85 8.42
CA LYS A 114 -7.66 6.15 8.81
C LYS A 114 -9.10 6.04 9.37
N ASN A 115 -9.88 5.09 8.86
CA ASN A 115 -11.28 4.92 9.21
C ASN A 115 -11.55 3.74 10.15
N LYS A 116 -10.53 2.97 10.54
CA LYS A 116 -10.64 1.85 11.47
C LYS A 116 -11.25 2.31 12.81
N THR A 117 -12.20 1.54 13.33
CA THR A 117 -12.84 1.77 14.63
C THR A 117 -12.68 0.54 15.51
N SER A 118 -12.91 0.68 16.82
CA SER A 118 -12.78 -0.43 17.78
C SER A 118 -13.79 -1.57 17.52
N ASP A 119 -14.94 -1.24 16.95
CA ASP A 119 -16.02 -2.20 16.66
C ASP A 119 -15.68 -3.11 15.45
N ASP A 120 -14.78 -2.68 14.57
CA ASP A 120 -14.35 -3.48 13.41
C ASP A 120 -13.64 -4.79 13.83
N ASP A 121 -13.12 -4.86 15.06
CA ASP A 121 -12.45 -6.05 15.59
C ASP A 121 -13.47 -7.10 16.12
N HIS A 122 -14.69 -6.68 16.51
CA HIS A 122 -15.74 -7.61 16.96
C HIS A 122 -16.33 -8.46 15.83
N PHE A 123 -16.29 -7.98 14.59
CA PHE A 123 -16.84 -8.69 13.43
C PHE A 123 -15.94 -9.82 12.89
N LEU A 124 -14.65 -9.83 13.23
CA LEU A 124 -13.69 -10.84 12.76
C LEU A 124 -13.47 -11.98 13.77
N GLY A 125 -14.08 -11.91 14.96
CA GLY A 125 -14.02 -12.96 15.99
C GLY A 125 -15.19 -13.95 16.00
N LEU A 126 -16.10 -13.85 15.02
CA LEU A 126 -17.33 -14.66 14.92
C LEU A 126 -17.40 -15.50 13.62
N LEU A 127 -16.30 -15.62 12.87
CA LEU A 127 -16.12 -16.52 11.73
C LEU A 127 -14.89 -17.40 11.94
#